data_AF-A0A520EBC3-F1
#
_entry.id   AF-A0A520EBC3-F1
#
_cell.length_a   1.000
_cell.length_b   1.000
_cell.length_c   1.000
_cell.angle_alpha   90.00
_cell.angle_beta   90.00
_cell.angle_gamma   90.00
#
_symmetry.space_group_name_H-M   'P 1'
#
loop_
_entity.id
_entity.type
_entity.pdbx_description
1 polymer ?
#
loop_
_entity_poly.entity_id
_entity_poly.type
_entity_poly.pdbx_seq_one_letter_code
_entity_poly.pdbx_strand_id
1 'polypeptide(L)'
;MTGGIGVALAWLQCLLIRQQFAVGLWVIVVAVVATCLVASDARKHVAVGTSLGAVTVVAQVAWLVTPFHALWVVSATAGTALGFFLLGSAWAGSSDGTRRVVLAVPAGLAASIALVVSAVTITTAASPAPLVRALHSLGQSNSFVSAAPTATSVVNGAGRTSDIEYGSTLPNSFLDIYIADNDPSVSRPTYVMVHGGGWIAGDKADGDSELG
;
A
#
# COMPACT_ATOMS: atom_id res chain seq x y z
N MET A 1 18.94 17.96 2.00
CA MET A 1 18.20 17.19 3.03
C MET A 1 16.69 17.18 2.78
N THR A 2 16.07 18.28 2.38
CA THR A 2 14.61 18.38 2.14
C THR A 2 14.07 17.39 1.10
N GLY A 3 14.81 17.10 0.03
CA GLY A 3 14.36 16.16 -1.02
C GLY A 3 14.13 14.73 -0.54
N GLY A 4 15.06 14.17 0.24
CA GLY A 4 14.93 12.82 0.80
C GLY A 4 13.81 12.72 1.85
N ILE A 5 13.62 13.76 2.66
CA ILE A 5 12.51 13.84 3.63
C ILE A 5 11.17 13.85 2.89
N GLY A 6 11.05 14.59 1.78
CA GLY A 6 9.84 14.62 0.96
C GLY A 6 9.45 13.24 0.42
N VAL A 7 10.42 12.49 -0.13
CA VAL A 7 10.20 11.11 -0.60
C VAL A 7 9.78 10.19 0.56
N ALA A 8 10.47 10.27 1.70
CA ALA A 8 10.14 9.45 2.87
C ALA A 8 8.74 9.74 3.42
N LEU A 9 8.32 11.01 3.47
CA LEU A 9 6.98 11.40 3.90
C LEU A 9 5.89 10.86 2.96
N ALA A 10 6.12 10.89 1.65
CA ALA A 10 5.20 10.30 0.68
C ALA A 10 4.99 8.80 0.92
N TRP A 11 6.07 8.05 1.23
CA TRP A 11 5.97 6.64 1.58
C TRP A 11 5.25 6.42 2.92
N LEU A 12 5.61 7.20 3.96
CA LEU A 12 4.98 7.10 5.28
C LEU A 12 3.47 7.36 5.22
N GLN A 13 3.02 8.28 4.37
CA GLN A 13 1.60 8.57 4.22
C GLN A 13 0.83 7.38 3.63
N CYS A 14 1.47 6.56 2.78
CA CYS A 14 0.89 5.32 2.27
C CYS A 14 0.74 4.26 3.38
N LEU A 15 1.71 4.18 4.29
CA LEU A 15 1.79 3.12 5.31
C LEU A 15 0.98 3.47 6.58
N LEU A 16 0.97 4.73 6.98
CA LEU A 16 0.37 5.18 8.24
C LEU A 16 -1.09 5.62 8.05
N ILE A 17 -1.96 4.66 7.73
CA ILE A 17 -3.40 4.89 7.45
C ILE A 17 -4.09 5.67 8.60
N ARG A 18 -3.73 5.39 9.86
CA ARG A 18 -4.31 6.10 11.02
C ARG A 18 -3.77 7.52 11.22
N GLN A 19 -2.60 7.84 10.68
CA GLN A 19 -1.93 9.13 10.89
C GLN A 19 -1.89 9.99 9.62
N GLN A 20 -2.68 9.66 8.59
CA GLN A 20 -2.55 10.34 7.30
C GLN A 20 -2.83 11.84 7.35
N PHE A 21 -3.67 12.30 8.28
CA PHE A 21 -3.87 13.74 8.51
C PHE A 21 -2.59 14.42 8.99
N ALA A 22 -1.97 13.90 10.06
CA ALA A 22 -0.73 14.44 10.61
C ALA A 22 0.42 14.38 9.60
N VAL A 23 0.58 13.25 8.89
CA VAL A 23 1.60 13.11 7.85
C VAL A 23 1.32 14.05 6.68
N GLY A 24 0.06 14.24 6.30
CA GLY A 24 -0.35 15.17 5.25
C GLY A 24 0.00 16.63 5.56
N LEU A 25 -0.10 17.06 6.82
CA LEU A 25 0.37 18.38 7.25
C LEU A 25 1.90 18.53 7.10
N TRP A 26 2.66 17.50 7.46
CA TRP A 26 4.11 17.50 7.25
C TRP A 26 4.50 17.54 5.77
N VAL A 27 3.76 16.83 4.91
CA VAL A 27 3.95 16.90 3.45
C VAL A 27 3.77 18.34 2.95
N ILE A 28 2.74 19.04 3.41
CA ILE A 28 2.52 20.46 3.06
C ILE A 28 3.70 21.31 3.52
N VAL A 29 4.10 21.21 4.79
CA VAL A 29 5.21 22.02 5.35
C VAL A 29 6.50 21.79 4.56
N VAL A 30 6.87 20.53 4.33
CA VAL A 30 8.09 20.19 3.59
C VAL A 30 8.01 20.63 2.14
N ALA A 31 6.86 20.49 1.47
CA ALA A 31 6.66 20.96 0.10
C ALA A 31 6.75 22.48 -0.02
N VAL A 32 6.20 23.25 0.93
CA VAL A 32 6.34 24.71 0.97
C VAL A 32 7.80 25.11 1.16
N VAL A 33 8.50 24.54 2.15
CA VAL A 33 9.92 24.82 2.38
C VAL A 33 10.75 24.47 1.15
N ALA A 34 10.52 23.29 0.55
CA ALA A 34 11.15 22.87 -0.69
C ALA A 34 10.92 23.87 -1.83
N THR A 35 9.68 24.34 -2.00
CA THR A 35 9.31 25.33 -3.02
C THR A 35 10.02 26.65 -2.82
N CYS A 36 10.08 27.16 -1.58
CA CYS A 36 10.80 28.39 -1.25
C CYS A 36 12.30 28.25 -1.54
N LEU A 37 12.90 27.12 -1.21
CA LEU A 37 14.32 26.85 -1.52
C LEU A 37 14.57 26.84 -3.02
N VAL A 38 13.70 26.20 -3.82
CA VAL A 38 13.81 26.22 -5.29
C VAL A 38 13.62 27.64 -5.83
N ALA A 39 12.63 28.37 -5.34
CA ALA A 39 12.32 29.73 -5.80
C ALA A 39 13.44 30.74 -5.46
N SER A 40 14.20 30.50 -4.39
CA SER A 40 15.34 31.32 -3.99
C SER A 40 16.60 31.11 -4.85
N ASP A 41 16.59 30.10 -5.72
CA ASP A 41 17.70 29.73 -6.57
C ASP A 41 17.57 30.38 -7.96
N ALA A 42 18.68 30.81 -8.58
CA ALA A 42 18.66 31.50 -9.89
C ALA A 42 18.81 30.52 -11.08
N ARG A 43 18.56 29.22 -10.88
CA ARG A 43 18.78 28.19 -11.90
C ARG A 43 17.69 28.15 -12.97
N LYS A 44 18.02 27.65 -14.16
CA LYS A 44 17.11 27.53 -15.32
C LYS A 44 15.89 26.62 -15.09
N HIS A 45 15.87 25.84 -14.00
CA HIS A 45 14.83 24.84 -13.73
C HIS A 45 13.92 25.20 -12.54
N VAL A 46 13.96 26.45 -12.07
CA VAL A 46 13.14 26.92 -10.94
C VAL A 46 11.65 26.68 -11.18
N ALA A 47 11.16 27.00 -12.38
CA ALA A 47 9.74 26.85 -12.74
C ALA A 47 9.23 25.40 -12.58
N VAL A 48 10.07 24.40 -12.85
CA VAL A 48 9.70 22.98 -12.71
C VAL A 48 9.53 22.63 -11.24
N GLY A 49 10.53 22.94 -10.41
CA GLY A 49 10.48 22.61 -8.99
C GLY A 49 9.38 23.39 -8.25
N THR A 50 9.14 24.65 -8.60
CA THR A 50 8.03 25.43 -8.00
C THR A 50 6.67 24.90 -8.43
N SER A 51 6.52 24.46 -9.68
CA SER A 51 5.26 23.85 -10.15
C SER A 51 4.98 22.52 -9.45
N LEU A 52 6.00 21.66 -9.30
CA LEU A 52 5.86 20.40 -8.56
C LEU A 52 5.42 20.65 -7.12
N GLY A 53 6.07 21.60 -6.43
CA GLY A 53 5.69 21.97 -5.06
C GLY A 53 4.30 22.57 -4.95
N ALA A 54 3.90 23.45 -5.88
CA ALA A 54 2.54 23.99 -5.91
C ALA A 54 1.49 22.88 -6.10
N VAL A 55 1.72 21.95 -7.03
CA VAL A 55 0.82 20.80 -7.26
C VAL A 55 0.74 19.93 -6.01
N THR A 56 1.86 19.61 -5.36
CA THR A 56 1.87 18.86 -4.10
C THR A 56 1.01 19.55 -3.04
N VAL A 57 1.23 20.84 -2.79
CA VAL A 57 0.50 21.59 -1.75
C VAL A 57 -0.99 21.66 -2.06
N VAL A 58 -1.36 22.07 -3.28
CA VAL A 58 -2.76 22.25 -3.68
C VAL A 58 -3.51 20.92 -3.65
N ALA A 59 -2.93 19.86 -4.23
CA ALA A 59 -3.55 18.54 -4.22
C ALA A 59 -3.66 17.96 -2.81
N GLN A 60 -2.65 18.15 -1.95
CA GLN A 60 -2.68 17.69 -0.57
C GLN A 60 -3.76 18.40 0.26
N VAL A 61 -3.86 19.73 0.16
CA VAL A 61 -4.90 20.52 0.84
C VAL A 61 -6.28 20.11 0.35
N ALA A 62 -6.47 20.00 -0.96
CA ALA A 62 -7.74 19.59 -1.55
C ALA A 62 -8.13 18.17 -1.12
N TRP A 63 -7.18 17.23 -1.05
CA TRP A 63 -7.44 15.89 -0.54
C TRP A 63 -7.84 15.89 0.95
N LEU A 64 -7.19 16.68 1.80
CA LEU A 64 -7.51 16.71 3.24
C LEU A 64 -8.94 17.18 3.54
N VAL A 65 -9.58 17.87 2.60
CA VAL A 65 -10.95 18.39 2.75
C VAL A 65 -11.98 17.72 1.84
N THR A 66 -11.58 16.71 1.05
CA THR A 66 -12.48 16.02 0.11
C THR A 66 -12.31 14.50 0.18
N PRO A 67 -13.30 13.71 -0.26
CA PRO A 67 -13.18 12.26 -0.33
C PRO A 67 -12.41 11.77 -1.57
N PHE A 68 -11.87 12.67 -2.41
CA PHE A 68 -11.30 12.30 -3.70
C PHE A 68 -9.89 11.73 -3.56
N HIS A 69 -9.77 10.41 -3.45
CA HIS A 69 -8.50 9.69 -3.35
C HIS A 69 -7.49 10.02 -4.47
N ALA A 70 -7.96 10.34 -5.67
CA ALA A 70 -7.09 10.73 -6.78
C ALA A 70 -6.21 11.95 -6.45
N LEU A 71 -6.70 12.89 -5.63
CA LEU A 71 -5.93 14.07 -5.21
C LEU A 71 -4.72 13.69 -4.35
N TRP A 72 -4.87 12.66 -3.51
CA TRP A 72 -3.76 12.14 -2.73
C TRP A 72 -2.71 11.46 -3.62
N VAL A 73 -3.13 10.69 -4.62
CA VAL A 73 -2.21 10.08 -5.60
C VAL A 73 -1.44 11.15 -6.36
N VAL A 74 -2.10 12.23 -6.78
CA VAL A 74 -1.47 13.38 -7.45
C VAL A 74 -0.46 14.06 -6.52
N SER A 75 -0.84 14.31 -5.26
CA SER A 75 0.04 14.90 -4.24
C SER A 75 1.29 14.04 -4.02
N ALA A 76 1.11 12.74 -3.79
CA ALA A 76 2.20 11.79 -3.56
C ALA A 76 3.14 11.71 -4.77
N THR A 77 2.60 11.71 -5.99
CA THR A 77 3.38 11.69 -7.23
C THR A 77 4.20 12.98 -7.39
N ALA A 78 3.56 14.14 -7.27
CA ALA A 78 4.22 15.44 -7.39
C ALA A 78 5.27 15.65 -6.28
N GLY A 79 4.97 15.26 -5.04
CA GLY A 79 5.85 15.40 -3.88
C GLY A 79 7.09 14.51 -4.00
N THR A 80 6.91 13.27 -4.49
CA THR A 80 8.02 12.37 -4.78
C THR A 80 8.90 12.91 -5.91
N ALA A 81 8.29 13.41 -6.99
CA ALA A 81 9.01 14.04 -8.09
C ALA A 81 9.79 15.29 -7.63
N LEU A 82 9.21 16.13 -6.77
CA LEU A 82 9.90 17.27 -6.15
C LEU A 82 11.10 16.80 -5.31
N GLY A 83 10.92 15.72 -4.55
CA GLY A 83 11.98 15.11 -3.74
C GLY A 83 13.18 14.68 -4.60
N PHE A 84 12.94 13.93 -5.67
CA PHE A 84 13.98 13.53 -6.64
C PHE A 84 14.59 14.73 -7.36
N PHE A 85 13.78 15.73 -7.76
CA PHE A 85 14.26 16.96 -8.37
C PHE A 85 15.27 17.68 -7.48
N LEU A 86 14.97 17.82 -6.18
CA LEU A 86 15.86 18.43 -5.20
C LEU A 86 17.14 17.63 -4.97
N LEU A 87 17.04 16.29 -4.90
CA LEU A 87 18.20 15.41 -4.76
C LEU A 87 19.12 15.52 -5.98
N GLY A 88 18.57 15.46 -7.19
CA GLY A 88 19.32 15.62 -8.43
C GLY A 88 19.95 17.01 -8.54
N SER A 89 19.21 18.07 -8.16
CA SER A 89 19.70 19.44 -8.15
C SER A 89 20.83 19.66 -7.14
N ALA A 90 20.77 19.01 -5.98
CA ALA A 90 21.84 19.06 -4.98
C ALA A 90 23.09 18.29 -5.45
N TRP A 91 22.91 17.12 -6.07
CA TRP A 91 24.00 16.35 -6.67
C TRP A 91 24.70 17.12 -7.79
N ALA A 92 23.93 17.77 -8.67
CA ALA A 92 24.44 18.55 -9.78
C ALA A 92 25.25 19.79 -9.32
N GLY A 93 24.84 20.42 -8.22
CA GLY A 93 25.50 21.59 -7.64
C GLY A 93 26.69 21.28 -6.72
N SER A 94 27.04 20.01 -6.48
CA SER A 94 28.19 19.64 -5.66
C SER A 94 29.51 20.04 -6.36
N SER A 95 30.29 20.90 -5.71
CA SER A 95 31.59 21.38 -6.20
C SER A 95 32.73 20.37 -6.04
N ASP A 96 32.56 19.36 -5.19
CA ASP A 96 33.56 18.32 -4.95
C ASP A 96 33.42 17.17 -5.96
N GLY A 97 34.14 17.30 -7.08
CA GLY A 97 34.12 16.33 -8.18
C GLY A 97 34.61 14.94 -7.77
N THR A 98 35.58 14.85 -6.86
CA THR A 98 36.14 13.57 -6.39
C THR A 98 35.11 12.80 -5.57
N ARG A 99 34.47 13.46 -4.60
CA ARG A 99 33.39 12.86 -3.80
C ARG A 99 32.20 12.46 -4.67
N ARG A 100 31.88 13.25 -5.70
CA ARG A 100 30.79 12.97 -6.64
C ARG A 100 31.05 11.70 -7.46
N VAL A 101 32.29 11.47 -7.91
CA VAL A 101 32.65 10.23 -8.63
C VAL A 101 32.61 9.02 -7.69
N VAL A 102 33.21 9.14 -6.50
CA VAL A 102 33.26 8.05 -5.51
C VAL A 102 31.86 7.61 -5.07
N LEU A 103 30.92 8.54 -4.91
CA LEU A 103 29.57 8.24 -4.45
C LEU A 103 28.59 7.95 -5.59
N ALA A 104 28.98 8.08 -6.87
CA ALA A 104 28.04 8.01 -8.00
C ALA A 104 27.34 6.65 -8.10
N VAL A 105 28.09 5.56 -7.98
CA VAL A 105 27.57 4.19 -8.04
C VAL A 105 26.60 3.90 -6.89
N PRO A 106 26.98 4.05 -5.60
CA PRO A 106 26.06 3.78 -4.50
C PRO A 106 24.87 4.75 -4.46
N ALA A 107 25.06 6.03 -4.79
CA ALA A 107 23.96 6.99 -4.86
C ALA A 107 23.00 6.67 -6.02
N GLY A 108 23.52 6.24 -7.17
CA GLY A 108 22.73 5.80 -8.31
C GLY A 108 21.90 4.56 -7.99
N LEU A 109 22.50 3.56 -7.33
CA LEU A 109 21.77 2.38 -6.87
C LEU A 109 20.66 2.75 -5.88
N ALA A 110 20.97 3.58 -4.87
CA ALA A 110 19.99 4.03 -3.89
C ALA A 110 18.84 4.83 -4.54
N ALA A 111 19.14 5.70 -5.50
CA ALA A 111 18.15 6.45 -6.25
C ALA A 111 17.24 5.53 -7.09
N SER A 112 17.82 4.52 -7.75
CA SER A 112 17.07 3.51 -8.51
C SER A 112 16.14 2.70 -7.61
N ILE A 113 16.63 2.23 -6.45
CA ILE A 113 15.80 1.53 -5.47
C ILE A 113 14.67 2.44 -4.97
N ALA A 114 14.97 3.68 -4.60
CA ALA A 114 13.97 4.64 -4.15
C ALA A 114 12.93 4.93 -5.24
N LEU A 115 13.33 5.00 -6.50
CA LEU A 115 12.43 5.19 -7.64
C LEU A 115 11.48 4.00 -7.80
N VAL A 116 12.01 2.76 -7.73
CA VAL A 116 11.20 1.54 -7.79
C VAL A 116 10.21 1.48 -6.62
N VAL A 117 10.67 1.72 -5.39
CA VAL A 117 9.79 1.75 -4.20
C VAL A 117 8.70 2.81 -4.35
N SER A 118 9.05 3.99 -4.85
CA SER A 118 8.08 5.07 -5.10
C SER A 118 7.05 4.67 -6.17
N ALA A 119 7.49 4.06 -7.26
CA ALA A 119 6.59 3.60 -8.32
C ALA A 119 5.64 2.51 -7.80
N VAL A 120 6.15 1.54 -7.02
CA VAL A 120 5.33 0.49 -6.41
C VAL A 120 4.31 1.09 -5.46
N THR A 121 4.73 1.94 -4.53
CA THR A 121 3.84 2.57 -3.54
C THR A 121 2.77 3.43 -4.19
N ILE A 122 3.10 4.26 -5.18
CA ILE A 122 2.13 5.09 -5.92
C ILE A 122 1.17 4.23 -6.76
N THR A 123 1.66 3.15 -7.37
CA THR A 123 0.81 2.27 -8.18
C THR A 123 -0.18 1.52 -7.30
N THR A 124 0.27 0.94 -6.18
CA THR A 124 -0.60 0.24 -5.24
C THR A 124 -1.59 1.18 -4.55
N ALA A 125 -1.15 2.39 -4.25
CA ALA A 125 -1.96 3.51 -3.80
C ALA A 125 -3.09 3.86 -4.78
N ALA A 126 -2.79 3.96 -6.07
CA ALA A 126 -3.77 4.29 -7.10
C ALA A 126 -4.72 3.13 -7.37
N SER A 127 -4.20 1.90 -7.38
CA SER A 127 -4.98 0.69 -7.49
C SER A 127 -4.18 -0.51 -6.95
N PRO A 128 -4.72 -1.29 -6.00
CA PRO A 128 -4.06 -2.52 -5.56
C PRO A 128 -4.11 -3.62 -6.64
N ALA A 129 -4.95 -3.49 -7.66
CA ALA A 129 -5.23 -4.55 -8.63
C ALA A 129 -3.99 -5.13 -9.35
N PRO A 130 -2.97 -4.35 -9.77
CA PRO A 130 -1.76 -4.91 -10.36
C PRO A 130 -0.98 -5.80 -9.38
N LEU A 131 -0.88 -5.38 -8.11
CA LEU A 131 -0.21 -6.16 -7.07
C LEU A 131 -1.00 -7.43 -6.76
N VAL A 132 -2.32 -7.32 -6.58
CA VAL A 132 -3.22 -8.46 -6.36
C VAL A 132 -3.09 -9.47 -7.50
N ARG A 133 -3.14 -9.02 -8.76
CA ARG A 133 -2.96 -9.90 -9.94
C ARG A 133 -1.59 -10.57 -9.96
N ALA A 134 -0.52 -9.85 -9.65
CA ALA A 134 0.82 -10.42 -9.58
C ALA A 134 0.89 -11.50 -8.48
N LEU A 135 0.34 -11.24 -7.31
CA LEU A 135 0.32 -12.20 -6.20
C LEU A 135 -0.55 -13.43 -6.52
N HIS A 136 -1.73 -13.25 -7.13
CA HIS A 136 -2.57 -14.36 -7.58
C HIS A 136 -1.84 -15.24 -8.61
N SER A 137 -1.07 -14.63 -9.53
CA SER A 137 -0.28 -15.37 -10.53
C SER A 137 0.81 -16.26 -9.93
N LEU A 138 1.20 -16.02 -8.66
CA LEU A 138 2.20 -16.80 -7.94
C LEU A 138 1.64 -18.02 -7.22
N GLY A 139 0.34 -18.32 -7.33
CA GLY A 139 -0.21 -19.62 -6.92
C GLY A 139 -1.51 -19.62 -6.11
N GLN A 140 -2.22 -18.49 -6.02
CA GLN A 140 -3.54 -18.40 -5.38
C GLN A 140 -4.58 -18.21 -6.48
N SER A 141 -5.02 -19.31 -7.10
CA SER A 141 -6.05 -19.28 -8.14
C SER A 141 -7.43 -19.58 -7.57
N ASN A 142 -8.43 -18.85 -8.06
CA ASN A 142 -9.82 -19.07 -7.72
C ASN A 142 -10.36 -20.32 -8.43
N SER A 143 -11.15 -21.15 -7.74
CA SER A 143 -11.72 -22.40 -8.26
C SER A 143 -13.23 -22.47 -8.06
N PHE A 144 -13.96 -23.00 -9.04
CA PHE A 144 -15.39 -23.34 -8.88
C PHE A 144 -15.60 -24.76 -8.31
N VAL A 145 -14.51 -25.46 -8.01
CA VAL A 145 -14.52 -26.82 -7.45
C VAL A 145 -13.75 -26.80 -6.14
N SER A 146 -14.28 -27.47 -5.12
CA SER A 146 -13.60 -27.58 -3.83
C SER A 146 -12.27 -28.33 -3.95
N ALA A 147 -11.29 -27.96 -3.12
CA ALA A 147 -10.00 -28.64 -3.08
C ALA A 147 -10.12 -30.05 -2.47
N ALA A 148 -11.11 -30.25 -1.57
CA ALA A 148 -11.42 -31.52 -0.94
C ALA A 148 -12.93 -31.82 -1.01
N PRO A 149 -13.34 -33.11 -1.02
CA PRO A 149 -14.75 -33.47 -0.90
C PRO A 149 -15.35 -33.03 0.43
N THR A 150 -16.65 -32.76 0.44
CA THR A 150 -17.41 -32.50 1.67
C THR A 150 -17.25 -33.66 2.65
N ALA A 151 -16.80 -33.36 3.87
CA ALA A 151 -16.56 -34.35 4.91
C ALA A 151 -17.09 -33.86 6.26
N THR A 152 -17.52 -34.79 7.11
CA THR A 152 -17.88 -34.49 8.50
C THR A 152 -16.85 -35.10 9.45
N SER A 153 -16.37 -34.30 10.40
CA SER A 153 -15.38 -34.70 11.39
C SER A 153 -15.63 -33.98 12.72
N VAL A 154 -14.93 -34.37 13.78
CA VAL A 154 -14.94 -33.65 15.05
C VAL A 154 -13.59 -32.98 15.23
N VAL A 155 -13.60 -31.66 15.43
CA VAL A 155 -12.41 -30.82 15.62
C VAL A 155 -12.59 -30.07 16.94
N ASN A 156 -11.68 -30.28 17.89
CA ASN A 156 -11.71 -29.64 19.22
C ASN A 156 -13.08 -29.73 19.94
N GLY A 157 -13.76 -30.87 19.82
CA GLY A 157 -15.09 -31.09 20.42
C GLY A 157 -16.26 -30.48 19.65
N ALA A 158 -16.01 -29.68 18.61
CA ALA A 158 -17.03 -29.21 17.69
C ALA A 158 -17.21 -30.18 16.50
N GLY A 159 -18.44 -30.39 16.07
CA GLY A 159 -18.74 -31.08 14.82
C GLY A 159 -18.45 -30.15 13.65
N ARG A 160 -17.55 -30.54 12.74
CA ARG A 160 -17.21 -29.80 11.53
C ARG A 160 -17.74 -30.52 10.30
N THR A 161 -18.49 -29.82 9.46
CA THR A 161 -18.78 -30.25 8.09
C THR A 161 -18.07 -29.31 7.12
N SER A 162 -17.09 -29.82 6.37
CA SER A 162 -16.24 -29.03 5.48
C SER A 162 -16.76 -28.96 4.06
N ASP A 163 -16.31 -27.96 3.30
CA ASP A 163 -16.48 -27.84 1.84
C ASP A 163 -17.94 -27.90 1.39
N ILE A 164 -18.84 -27.24 2.12
CA ILE A 164 -20.24 -27.08 1.72
C ILE A 164 -20.33 -25.96 0.69
N GLU A 165 -20.77 -26.29 -0.52
CA GLU A 165 -21.07 -25.29 -1.55
C GLU A 165 -22.27 -24.44 -1.12
N TYR A 166 -22.09 -23.12 -1.08
CA TYR A 166 -23.18 -22.18 -0.78
C TYR A 166 -23.59 -21.34 -1.99
N GLY A 167 -22.89 -21.47 -3.13
CA GLY A 167 -23.21 -20.81 -4.38
C GLY A 167 -22.30 -21.23 -5.52
N SER A 168 -22.75 -20.98 -6.75
CA SER A 168 -22.05 -21.43 -7.97
C SER A 168 -21.69 -20.29 -8.94
N THR A 169 -22.11 -19.05 -8.64
CA THR A 169 -21.87 -17.89 -9.52
C THR A 169 -20.47 -17.30 -9.38
N LEU A 170 -19.88 -17.38 -8.19
CA LEU A 170 -18.54 -16.88 -7.90
C LEU A 170 -17.64 -18.05 -7.49
N PRO A 171 -16.34 -18.03 -7.85
CA PRO A 171 -15.42 -19.07 -7.43
C PRO A 171 -15.16 -19.00 -5.92
N ASN A 172 -14.62 -20.08 -5.36
CA ASN A 172 -14.33 -20.29 -3.93
C ASN A 172 -15.58 -20.17 -3.02
N SER A 173 -16.77 -20.47 -3.56
CA SER A 173 -18.05 -20.40 -2.82
C SER A 173 -18.32 -21.65 -1.97
N PHE A 174 -17.34 -22.01 -1.14
CA PHE A 174 -17.40 -23.14 -0.22
C PHE A 174 -17.13 -22.68 1.21
N LEU A 175 -17.86 -23.21 2.19
CA LEU A 175 -17.69 -22.90 3.60
C LEU A 175 -17.59 -24.16 4.45
N ASP A 176 -17.15 -23.98 5.68
CA ASP A 176 -17.18 -25.01 6.71
C ASP A 176 -18.15 -24.61 7.81
N ILE A 177 -18.93 -25.56 8.31
CA ILE A 177 -19.87 -25.35 9.43
C ILE A 177 -19.31 -26.04 10.66
N TYR A 178 -19.21 -25.30 11.76
CA TYR A 178 -18.83 -25.81 13.08
C TYR A 178 -20.04 -25.78 14.01
N ILE A 179 -20.33 -26.89 14.67
CA ILE A 179 -21.41 -27.06 15.64
C ILE A 179 -20.79 -27.39 16.99
N ALA A 180 -20.96 -26.49 17.97
CA ALA A 180 -20.47 -26.68 19.33
C ALA A 180 -21.00 -27.98 19.95
N ASP A 181 -20.13 -28.66 20.71
CA ASP A 181 -20.38 -29.95 21.37
C ASP A 181 -20.83 -31.09 20.42
N ASN A 182 -20.70 -30.87 19.10
CA ASN A 182 -21.21 -31.76 18.06
C ASN A 182 -22.71 -32.11 18.22
N ASP A 183 -23.50 -31.18 18.77
CA ASP A 183 -24.94 -31.38 19.01
C ASP A 183 -25.80 -30.41 18.17
N PRO A 184 -26.33 -30.85 17.01
CA PRO A 184 -27.17 -30.02 16.16
C PRO A 184 -28.60 -29.83 16.69
N SER A 185 -29.00 -30.51 17.78
CA SER A 185 -30.38 -30.44 18.30
C SER A 185 -30.66 -29.17 19.11
N VAL A 186 -29.62 -28.52 19.62
CA VAL A 186 -29.72 -27.30 20.41
C VAL A 186 -29.65 -26.07 19.51
N SER A 187 -30.67 -25.21 19.59
CA SER A 187 -30.69 -23.92 18.88
C SER A 187 -29.67 -22.96 19.47
N ARG A 188 -28.84 -22.35 18.62
CA ARG A 188 -27.76 -21.43 19.00
C ARG A 188 -27.68 -20.26 18.03
N PRO A 189 -27.12 -19.10 18.42
CA PRO A 189 -26.76 -18.05 17.49
C PRO A 189 -25.77 -18.55 16.43
N THR A 190 -25.96 -18.14 15.18
CA THR A 190 -25.04 -18.44 14.08
C THR A 190 -24.05 -17.30 13.90
N TYR A 191 -22.76 -17.60 13.91
CA TYR A 191 -21.70 -16.66 13.57
C TYR A 191 -21.16 -17.00 12.18
N VAL A 192 -21.02 -15.99 11.32
CA VAL A 192 -20.36 -16.13 10.02
C VAL A 192 -18.99 -15.48 10.12
N MET A 193 -17.95 -16.30 10.02
CA MET A 193 -16.56 -15.86 10.05
C MET A 193 -15.99 -15.84 8.63
N VAL A 194 -15.29 -14.76 8.29
CA VAL A 194 -14.55 -14.64 7.04
C VAL A 194 -13.09 -14.44 7.42
N HIS A 195 -12.20 -15.28 6.88
CA HIS A 195 -10.79 -15.22 7.22
C HIS A 195 -10.14 -13.89 6.76
N GLY A 196 -9.06 -13.52 7.43
CA GLY A 196 -8.19 -12.42 7.00
C GLY A 196 -7.29 -12.82 5.83
N GLY A 197 -6.43 -11.90 5.38
CA GLY A 197 -5.48 -12.16 4.29
C GLY A 197 -5.52 -11.15 3.14
N GLY A 198 -6.16 -10.00 3.38
CA GLY A 198 -6.09 -8.85 2.47
C GLY A 198 -6.73 -9.08 1.10
N TRP A 199 -7.66 -10.04 1.00
CA TRP A 199 -8.30 -10.47 -0.25
C TRP A 199 -7.35 -11.05 -1.30
N ILE A 200 -6.15 -11.45 -0.88
CA ILE A 200 -5.08 -11.95 -1.75
C ILE A 200 -4.71 -13.39 -1.41
N ALA A 201 -4.74 -13.73 -0.12
CA ALA A 201 -4.33 -15.02 0.40
C ALA A 201 -5.22 -15.41 1.58
N GLY A 202 -5.04 -16.65 2.02
CA GLY A 202 -5.71 -17.22 3.17
C GLY A 202 -6.75 -18.26 2.78
N ASP A 203 -7.07 -19.13 3.72
CA ASP A 203 -8.08 -20.16 3.61
C ASP A 203 -9.01 -20.15 4.83
N LYS A 204 -10.19 -20.75 4.69
CA LYS A 204 -11.18 -20.91 5.76
C LYS A 204 -10.65 -21.68 6.97
N ALA A 205 -9.59 -22.48 6.80
CA ALA A 205 -8.94 -23.21 7.88
C ALA A 205 -7.88 -22.39 8.64
N ASP A 206 -7.45 -21.23 8.14
CA ASP A 206 -6.35 -20.46 8.77
C ASP A 206 -6.70 -19.88 10.15
N GLY A 207 -8.00 -19.75 10.45
CA GLY A 207 -8.50 -19.31 11.76
C GLY A 207 -8.62 -20.43 12.80
N ASP A 208 -8.48 -21.70 12.41
CA ASP A 208 -8.73 -22.85 13.29
C ASP A 208 -7.64 -23.04 14.35
N SER A 209 -6.46 -22.43 14.16
CA SER A 209 -5.35 -22.45 15.12
C SER A 209 -5.62 -21.63 16.40
N GLU A 210 -6.59 -20.72 16.37
CA GLU A 210 -6.91 -19.80 17.47
C GLU A 210 -8.14 -20.24 18.30
N LEU A 211 -8.76 -21.39 17.97
CA LEU A 211 -9.89 -21.98 18.72
C LEU A 211 -9.43 -22.88 19.89
N GLY A 212 -8.31 -22.55 20.52
CA GLY A 212 -7.72 -23.26 21.67
C GLY A 212 -8.00 -22.60 23.01
#